data_AF-X1TBN2-F1
#
_entry.id   AF-X1TBN2-F1
#
_cell.length_a   1.000
_cell.length_b   1.000
_cell.length_c   1.000
_cell.angle_alpha   90.00
_cell.angle_beta   90.00
_cell.angle_gamma   90.00
#
_symmetry.space_group_name_H-M   'P 1'
#
loop_
_entity.id
_entity.type
_entity.pdbx_description
1 polymer ?
#
loop_
_entity_poly.entity_id
_entity_poly.type
_entity_poly.pdbx_seq_one_letter_code
_entity_poly.pdbx_strand_id
1 'polypeptide(L)' 'MEYLSGENLSQIINKRGMLPTNEVIDISIKICDALEAIHKHGIIHRDIKPSNILI' A
#
# COMPACT_ATOMS: atom_id res chain seq x y z
N MET A 1 12.61 -14.07 0.81
CA MET A 1 11.57 -13.18 0.25
C MET A 1 11.79 -13.12 -1.24
N GLU A 2 10.76 -13.40 -2.02
CA GLU A 2 10.80 -13.24 -3.46
C GLU A 2 10.92 -11.75 -3.80
N TYR A 3 11.73 -11.43 -4.80
CA TYR A 3 11.81 -10.06 -5.30
C TYR A 3 10.52 -9.77 -6.06
N LEU A 4 9.66 -8.95 -5.47
CA LEU A 4 8.49 -8.42 -6.18
C LEU A 4 8.95 -7.18 -6.96
N SER A 5 8.85 -7.25 -8.29
CA SER A 5 9.08 -6.09 -9.15
C SER A 5 7.97 -5.06 -8.94
N GLY A 6 8.33 -3.82 -8.65
CA GLY A 6 7.38 -2.72 -8.47
C GLY A 6 8.02 -1.53 -7.75
N GLU A 7 7.35 -0.39 -7.76
CA GLU A 7 7.74 0.75 -6.94
C GLU A 7 6.88 0.76 -5.66
N ASN A 8 7.47 1.14 -4.53
CA ASN A 8 6.66 1.39 -3.35
C ASN A 8 5.99 2.77 -3.44
N LEU A 9 4.88 2.93 -2.72
CA LEU A 9 4.09 4.15 -2.76
C LEU A 9 4.88 5.39 -2.32
N SER A 10 5.87 5.26 -1.42
CA SER A 10 6.78 6.37 -1.09
C SER A 10 7.58 6.85 -2.30
N GLN A 11 8.09 5.94 -3.15
CA GLN A 11 8.83 6.31 -4.36
C GLN A 11 7.93 7.04 -5.35
N ILE A 12 6.68 6.58 -5.51
CA ILE A 12 5.69 7.21 -6.39
C ILE A 12 5.35 8.63 -5.91
N ILE A 13 5.08 8.80 -4.61
CA ILE A 13 4.79 10.11 -4.02
C ILE A 13 5.99 11.05 -4.16
N ASN A 14 7.21 10.57 -3.95
CA ASN A 14 8.42 11.39 -4.10
C ASN A 14 8.63 11.87 -5.55
N LYS A 15 8.27 11.04 -6.55
CA LYS A 15 8.40 11.39 -7.97
C LYS A 15 7.28 12.32 -8.47
N ARG A 16 6.05 12.12 -8.00
CA ARG A 16 4.85 12.78 -8.54
C ARG A 16 4.30 13.90 -7.65
N GLY A 17 4.76 13.99 -6.41
CA GLY A 17 4.17 14.85 -5.40
C GLY A 17 2.85 14.30 -4.88
N MET A 18 1.93 15.19 -4.50
CA MET A 18 0.60 14.80 -4.03
C MET A 18 -0.17 14.07 -5.15
N LEU A 19 -0.71 12.90 -4.82
CA LEU A 19 -1.53 12.14 -5.75
C LEU A 19 -2.96 12.71 -5.83
N PRO A 20 -3.62 12.61 -6.99
CA PRO A 20 -5.04 12.93 -7.13
C PRO A 20 -5.91 12.15 -6.14
N THR A 21 -6.96 12.78 -5.62
CA THR A 21 -7.84 12.19 -4.59
C THR A 21 -8.43 10.84 -5.01
N ASN A 22 -8.83 10.70 -6.27
CA ASN A 22 -9.36 9.44 -6.82
C ASN A 22 -8.32 8.32 -6.74
N GLU A 23 -7.06 8.60 -7.06
CA GLU A 23 -5.98 7.60 -6.98
C GLU A 23 -5.71 7.20 -5.53
N VAL A 24 -5.75 8.16 -4.60
CA VAL A 24 -5.61 7.88 -3.16
C VAL A 24 -6.75 6.98 -2.66
N ILE A 25 -7.98 7.22 -3.11
CA ILE A 25 -9.14 6.37 -2.76
C ILE A 25 -8.93 4.95 -3.29
N ASP A 26 -8.54 4.80 -4.56
CA ASP A 26 -8.33 3.49 -5.18
C ASP A 26 -7.23 2.68 -4.46
N ILE A 27 -6.13 3.34 -4.11
CA ILE A 27 -5.04 2.73 -3.32
C ILE A 27 -5.53 2.34 -1.93
N SER A 28 -6.32 3.19 -1.27
CA SER A 28 -6.82 2.94 0.08
C SER A 28 -7.76 1.73 0.13
N ILE A 29 -8.61 1.56 -0.88
CA ILE A 29 -9.49 0.38 -1.00
C ILE A 29 -8.65 -0.90 -1.06
N LYS A 30 -7.62 -0.93 -1.92
CA LYS A 30 -6.72 -2.10 -2.03
C LYS A 30 -5.97 -2.40 -0.74
N ILE A 31 -5.53 -1.37 -0.01
CA ILE A 31 -4.90 -1.55 1.31
C ILE A 31 -5.89 -2.16 2.30
N CYS A 32 -7.14 -1.69 2.31
CA CYS A 32 -8.19 -2.24 3.16
C CYS A 32 -8.46 -3.72 2.84
N ASP A 33 -8.51 -4.11 1.56
CA ASP A 33 -8.71 -5.50 1.15
C ASP A 33 -7.56 -6.41 1.65
N ALA A 34 -6.31 -5.94 1.52
CA ALA A 34 -5.14 -6.66 2.01
C ALA A 34 -5.14 -6.78 3.54
N LEU A 35 -5.51 -5.71 4.25
CA LEU A 35 -5.66 -5.72 5.70
C LEU A 35 -6.77 -6.67 6.16
N GLU A 36 -7.91 -6.67 5.49
CA GLU A 36 -9.02 -7.58 5.79
C GLU A 36 -8.56 -9.05 5.65
N ALA A 37 -7.83 -9.37 4.58
CA ALA A 37 -7.32 -10.71 4.35
C ALA A 37 -6.40 -11.21 5.48
N ILE A 38 -5.48 -10.38 5.98
CA ILE A 38 -4.59 -10.77 7.09
C ILE A 38 -5.32 -10.77 8.44
N HIS A 39 -6.26 -9.84 8.65
CA HIS A 39 -7.03 -9.77 9.90
C HIS A 39 -7.93 -10.99 10.08
N LYS A 40 -8.47 -11.56 8.98
CA LYS A 40 -9.22 -12.85 9.01
C LYS A 40 -8.38 -14.01 9.57
N HIS A 41 -7.06 -13.89 9.54
CA HIS A 41 -6.12 -14.87 10.10
C HIS A 41 -5.55 -14.45 11.46
N GLY A 42 -6.09 -13.40 12.08
CA GLY A 42 -5.60 -12.87 13.36
C GLY A 42 -4.25 -12.16 13.29
N ILE A 43 -3.78 -11.81 12.08
CA ILE A 43 -2.48 -11.17 11.86
C ILE A 43 -2.67 -9.65 11.81
N ILE A 44 -1.93 -8.92 12.63
CA ILE A 44 -1.88 -7.44 12.60
C ILE A 44 -0.62 -7.01 11.85
N HIS A 45 -0.74 -6.18 10.81
CA HIS A 45 0.42 -5.73 10.01
C HIS A 45 1.43 -4.89 10.81
N ARG A 46 0.95 -4.01 11.70
CA ARG A 46 1.72 -3.13 12.60
C ARG A 46 2.60 -2.05 11.97
N ASP A 47 2.99 -2.18 10.70
CA ASP A 47 3.87 -1.20 10.03
C ASP A 47 3.28 -0.70 8.70
N ILE A 48 2.07 -0.15 8.75
CA ILE A 48 1.39 0.40 7.56
C ILE A 48 1.92 1.81 7.27
N LYS A 49 2.63 1.95 6.15
CA LYS A 49 3.19 3.21 5.64
C LYS A 49 3.48 3.09 4.14
N PRO A 50 3.59 4.21 3.39
CA PRO A 50 3.78 4.17 1.94
C PRO A 50 5.03 3.39 1.49
N SER A 51 6.10 3.33 2.27
CA SER A 51 7.30 2.58 1.91
C SER A 51 7.13 1.06 1.98
N ASN A 52 6.06 0.57 2.62
CA ASN A 52 5.70 -0.84 2.73
C ASN A 52 4.53 -1.25 1.82
N ILE A 53 4.05 -0.35 0.97
CA ILE A 53 2.97 -0.62 0.00
C ILE A 53 3.60 -0.67 -1.38
N LEU A 54 3.60 -1.86 -1.99
CA LEU A 54 4.08 -2.07 -3.36
C LEU A 54 2.93 -1.86 -4.36
N ILE A 55 3.18 -1.13 -5.45
CA ILE A 55 2.22 -0.87 -6.53
C ILE A 55 2.69 -1.53 -7.83
#